data_AF-A0A3M1DFH8-F1
#
_entry.id   AF-A0A3M1DFH8-F1
#
_cell.length_a   1.000
_cell.length_b   1.000
_cell.length_c   1.000
_cell.angle_alpha   90.00
_cell.angle_beta   90.00
_cell.angle_gamma   90.00
#
_symmetry.space_group_name_H-M   'P 1'
#
loop_
_entity.id
_entity.type
_entity.pdbx_description
1 polymer ?
#
loop_
_entity_poly.entity_id
_entity_poly.type
_entity_poly.pdbx_seq_one_letter_code
_entity_poly.pdbx_strand_id
1 'polypeptide(L)'
;AVSQRVATRIAIWLSPWPDAAGRAFQIVQSLIAFGEGGILGAGLGLGRPIYIPAVHTDFVFAAVAEEFGLLGTVALVALYGLLLARGVRTALQASRPFEQFLAAGLTAGLGIQAWTIMAANARLVPIAGVTLPFLSYGGSSLLATFVAVGLLLRISADGARAGRAADLARPLRILAAALGLGLVVLTLACGYWSVLRAGWLAARDDNPRRVEYERRIVRGEILDRNGTVLAGVEVGPEGYVTRTYPEPAAAPVVGYASLRHGTGGIEAELDAILRGEADRSAWEAAWADFLHRPPRGRDVRLTLDIYLQRLAQRLLGDRAGAVVLLDAWTGEVLAMASSPTFDPARLEEEWDRLRGDPGAPLLNRAVQGVYQPGAALETVVLAAALERGLTSLYATAPNLTGTVDVNGVVVGCREEPLPGELMVGAFRLACPGPFAALGEQMGQEALRDAFLRWGLTEGLAPEVVPGTVRSEPVPESLPRATLTPSPVVFPSLQDPAREAIGQGRWTVSPLQMALVAATLANDGVRPVPRRVLEVEDASGVWRAAEPQHAPRRVLSPDLAHTVLSAWEPVTAKVAGHLGSAVAGEREMPHAWFLGIAPAGAPRYAVAVLLEHAPDLKAAQQMG
;
A
#
# COMPACT_ATOMS: atom_id res chain seq x y z
N ALA A 1 38.93 29.90 19.70
CA ALA A 1 37.77 29.00 19.65
C ALA A 1 36.91 29.38 18.44
N VAL A 2 36.57 28.43 17.57
CA VAL A 2 35.67 28.67 16.43
C VAL A 2 34.28 29.00 16.97
N SER A 3 33.62 30.04 16.44
CA SER A 3 32.26 30.43 16.83
C SER A 3 31.30 29.24 16.72
N GLN A 4 30.41 29.05 17.70
CA GLN A 4 29.40 27.97 17.70
C GLN A 4 28.59 27.92 16.40
N ARG A 5 28.32 29.08 15.77
CA ARG A 5 27.63 29.15 14.47
C ARG A 5 28.44 28.52 13.35
N VAL A 6 29.76 28.76 13.31
CA VAL A 6 30.66 28.20 12.29
C VAL A 6 30.83 26.70 12.49
N ALA A 7 31.03 26.25 13.74
CA ALA A 7 31.10 24.83 14.07
C ALA A 7 29.82 24.09 13.65
N THR A 8 28.65 24.70 13.86
CA THR A 8 27.36 24.13 13.45
C THR A 8 27.25 24.01 11.93
N ARG A 9 27.64 25.04 11.17
CA ARG A 9 27.62 24.99 9.70
C ARG A 9 28.58 23.95 9.12
N ILE A 10 29.75 23.79 9.72
CA ILE A 10 30.72 22.75 9.33
C ILE A 10 30.15 21.36 9.62
N ALA A 11 29.53 21.16 10.79
CA ALA A 11 28.91 19.89 11.15
C ALA A 11 27.77 19.51 10.18
N ILE A 12 26.88 20.46 9.88
CA ILE A 12 25.80 20.28 8.89
C ILE A 12 26.35 19.93 7.51
N TRP A 13 27.43 20.59 7.08
CA TRP A 13 28.06 20.31 5.78
C TRP A 13 28.67 18.89 5.73
N LEU A 14 29.41 18.48 6.77
CA LEU A 14 30.07 17.18 6.84
C LEU A 14 29.05 16.02 6.94
N SER A 15 27.99 16.16 7.74
CA SER A 15 26.98 15.13 7.92
C SER A 15 25.57 15.73 8.13
N PRO A 16 24.84 16.04 7.03
CA PRO A 16 23.52 16.65 7.13
C PRO A 16 22.41 15.64 7.45
N TRP A 17 22.60 14.36 7.11
CA TRP A 17 21.53 13.35 7.11
C TRP A 17 20.94 13.02 8.49
N PRO A 18 21.71 12.93 9.59
CA PRO A 18 21.16 12.60 10.90
C PRO A 18 20.20 13.66 11.48
N ASP A 19 20.30 14.91 11.01
CA ASP A 19 19.50 16.06 11.49
C ASP A 19 18.74 16.71 10.32
N ALA A 20 18.31 15.87 9.38
CA ALA A 20 17.67 16.29 8.13
C ALA A 20 16.32 17.00 8.34
N ALA A 21 15.57 16.63 9.38
CA ALA A 21 14.32 17.30 9.77
C ALA A 21 14.54 18.55 10.64
N GLY A 22 15.76 18.78 11.14
CA GLY A 22 16.08 19.87 12.05
C GLY A 22 17.06 20.87 11.42
N ARG A 23 18.26 20.96 11.96
CA ARG A 23 19.21 22.04 11.59
C ARG A 23 19.77 21.89 10.17
N ALA A 24 19.77 20.69 9.60
CA ALA A 24 20.26 20.44 8.24
C ALA A 24 19.15 20.51 7.17
N PHE A 25 17.91 20.83 7.55
CA PHE A 25 16.75 20.81 6.65
C PHE A 25 16.95 21.58 5.35
N GLN A 26 17.48 22.81 5.41
CA GLN A 26 17.71 23.64 4.21
C GLN A 26 18.63 22.96 3.19
N ILE A 27 19.76 22.40 3.62
CA ILE A 27 20.70 21.75 2.69
C ILE A 27 20.18 20.40 2.21
N VAL A 28 19.46 19.65 3.04
CA VAL A 28 18.86 18.37 2.61
C VAL A 28 17.79 18.63 1.56
N GLN A 29 16.89 19.59 1.78
CA GLN A 29 15.86 19.97 0.80
C GLN A 29 16.45 20.57 -0.48
N SER A 30 17.58 21.29 -0.38
CA SER A 30 18.36 21.73 -1.54
C SER A 30 18.86 20.54 -2.36
N LEU A 31 19.47 19.54 -1.73
CA LEU A 31 19.95 18.35 -2.44
C LEU A 31 18.81 17.54 -3.05
N ILE A 32 17.69 17.38 -2.34
CA ILE A 32 16.49 16.72 -2.86
C ILE A 32 15.98 17.47 -4.11
N ALA A 33 15.95 18.80 -4.10
CA ALA A 33 15.59 19.62 -5.25
C ALA A 33 16.47 19.34 -6.49
N PHE A 34 17.79 19.17 -6.32
CA PHE A 34 18.67 18.71 -7.41
C PHE A 34 18.27 17.32 -7.93
N GLY A 35 17.99 16.38 -7.02
CA GLY A 35 17.59 15.01 -7.39
C GLY A 35 16.27 14.96 -8.16
N GLU A 36 15.27 15.69 -7.70
CA GLU A 36 13.92 15.79 -8.30
C GLU A 36 13.95 16.50 -9.65
N GLY A 37 14.82 17.50 -9.81
CA GLY A 37 15.01 18.17 -11.09
C GLY A 37 15.63 17.26 -12.16
N GLY A 38 16.35 16.21 -11.79
CA GLY A 38 16.92 15.28 -12.77
C GLY A 38 17.76 15.97 -13.85
N ILE A 39 17.63 15.50 -15.10
CA ILE A 39 18.32 16.10 -16.25
C ILE A 39 17.57 17.33 -16.78
N LEU A 40 16.24 17.24 -16.90
CA LEU A 40 15.41 18.19 -17.67
C LEU A 40 14.64 19.19 -16.80
N GLY A 41 14.57 18.96 -15.50
CA GLY A 41 13.76 19.73 -14.55
C GLY A 41 12.37 19.15 -14.36
N ALA A 42 11.75 19.54 -13.25
CA ALA A 42 10.34 19.30 -12.95
C ALA A 42 9.39 20.19 -13.77
N GLY A 43 9.92 21.18 -14.51
CA GLY A 43 9.15 22.15 -15.28
C GLY A 43 8.90 23.46 -14.52
N LEU A 44 8.83 24.57 -15.26
CA LEU A 44 8.67 25.91 -14.70
C LEU A 44 7.34 26.04 -13.93
N GLY A 45 7.40 26.37 -12.64
CA GLY A 45 6.23 26.48 -11.77
C GLY A 45 5.59 25.15 -11.35
N LEU A 46 6.15 24.02 -11.80
CA LEU A 46 5.69 22.67 -11.42
C LEU A 46 6.54 22.08 -10.29
N GLY A 47 7.79 22.53 -10.15
CA GLY A 47 8.61 22.27 -8.97
C GLY A 47 8.03 22.88 -7.69
N ARG A 48 8.51 22.41 -6.53
CA ARG A 48 8.15 22.91 -5.20
C ARG A 48 9.39 23.42 -4.44
N PRO A 49 10.15 24.39 -4.99
CA PRO A 49 11.33 24.95 -4.32
C PRO A 49 10.99 25.68 -3.01
N ILE A 50 9.70 26.00 -2.79
CA ILE A 50 9.17 26.59 -1.55
C ILE A 50 9.43 25.74 -0.30
N TYR A 51 9.69 24.43 -0.43
CA TYR A 51 10.09 23.59 0.69
C TYR A 51 11.47 23.93 1.24
N ILE A 52 12.27 24.70 0.50
CA ILE A 52 13.57 25.20 0.96
C ILE A 52 13.34 26.56 1.65
N PRO A 53 13.55 26.68 2.96
CA PRO A 53 13.40 27.97 3.64
C PRO A 53 14.40 28.99 3.09
N ALA A 54 13.94 30.23 2.87
CA ALA A 54 14.73 31.32 2.28
C ALA A 54 15.28 31.00 0.86
N VAL A 55 14.51 30.24 0.07
CA VAL A 55 14.91 29.86 -1.29
C VAL A 55 15.25 31.04 -2.19
N HIS A 56 14.55 32.17 -2.07
CA HIS A 56 14.77 33.34 -2.91
C HIS A 56 16.05 34.13 -2.56
N THR A 57 16.68 33.91 -1.41
CA THR A 57 17.93 34.60 -1.03
C THR A 57 19.13 33.68 -1.22
N ASP A 58 19.16 32.53 -0.54
CA ASP A 58 20.39 31.75 -0.35
C ASP A 58 20.36 30.45 -1.18
N PHE A 59 19.17 29.99 -1.58
CA PHE A 59 18.97 28.71 -2.24
C PHE A 59 18.35 28.79 -3.65
N VAL A 60 18.44 29.96 -4.30
CA VAL A 60 17.79 30.16 -5.61
C VAL A 60 18.39 29.24 -6.69
N PHE A 61 19.66 28.85 -6.52
CA PHE A 61 20.30 27.89 -7.41
C PHE A 61 19.68 26.49 -7.32
N ALA A 62 19.27 26.05 -6.12
CA ALA A 62 18.53 24.80 -5.95
C ALA A 62 17.13 24.86 -6.57
N ALA A 63 16.47 26.03 -6.56
CA ALA A 63 15.21 26.22 -7.28
C ALA A 63 15.38 26.07 -8.80
N VAL A 64 16.45 26.65 -9.36
CA VAL A 64 16.79 26.44 -10.78
C VAL A 64 17.08 24.97 -11.08
N ALA A 65 17.77 24.28 -10.17
CA ALA A 65 18.01 22.84 -10.29
C ALA A 65 16.71 22.04 -10.31
N GLU A 66 15.74 22.38 -9.45
CA GLU A 66 14.46 21.67 -9.39
C GLU A 66 13.63 21.91 -10.66
N GLU A 67 13.46 23.15 -11.09
CA GLU A 67 12.54 23.48 -12.20
C GLU A 67 13.14 23.24 -13.59
N PHE A 68 14.45 23.47 -13.76
CA PHE A 68 15.14 23.38 -15.05
C PHE A 68 16.20 22.25 -15.11
N GLY A 69 16.37 21.50 -14.02
CA GLY A 69 17.24 20.33 -13.97
C GLY A 69 18.72 20.64 -14.09
N LEU A 70 19.47 19.59 -14.42
CA LEU A 70 20.89 19.70 -14.75
C LEU A 70 21.14 20.64 -15.93
N LEU A 71 20.28 20.63 -16.96
CA LEU A 71 20.44 21.53 -18.11
C LEU A 71 20.37 23.01 -17.70
N GLY A 72 19.40 23.38 -16.87
CA GLY A 72 19.25 24.74 -16.37
C GLY A 72 20.43 25.18 -15.49
N THR A 73 20.88 24.32 -14.58
CA THR A 73 22.04 24.62 -13.72
C THR A 73 23.32 24.75 -14.53
N VAL A 74 23.56 23.87 -15.51
CA VAL A 74 24.70 23.96 -16.43
C VAL A 74 24.64 25.24 -17.26
N ALA A 75 23.47 25.59 -17.81
CA ALA A 75 23.29 26.82 -18.58
C ALA A 75 23.59 28.06 -17.73
N LEU A 76 23.10 28.09 -16.49
CA LEU A 76 23.36 29.19 -15.56
C LEU A 76 24.85 29.29 -15.19
N VAL A 77 25.51 28.15 -14.88
CA VAL A 77 26.95 28.12 -14.62
C VAL A 77 27.75 28.59 -15.85
N ALA A 78 27.32 28.22 -17.07
CA ALA A 78 27.93 28.68 -18.31
C ALA A 78 27.77 30.20 -18.52
N LEU A 79 26.63 30.79 -18.14
CA LEU A 79 26.44 32.25 -18.19
C LEU A 79 27.40 32.99 -17.25
N TYR A 80 27.61 32.50 -16.03
CA TYR A 80 28.67 33.05 -15.16
C TYR A 80 30.06 32.80 -15.72
N GLY A 81 30.34 31.63 -16.30
CA GLY A 81 31.59 31.34 -16.98
C GLY A 81 31.88 32.34 -18.11
N LEU A 82 30.86 32.70 -18.89
CA LEU A 82 30.95 33.72 -19.94
C LEU A 82 31.24 35.10 -19.33
N LEU A 83 30.54 35.49 -18.26
CA LEU A 83 30.78 36.76 -17.57
C LEU A 83 32.22 36.86 -17.05
N LEU A 84 32.73 35.80 -16.44
CA LEU A 84 34.12 35.73 -15.95
C LEU A 84 35.13 35.78 -17.08
N ALA A 85 34.90 35.04 -18.17
CA ALA A 85 35.76 35.09 -19.34
C ALA A 85 35.83 36.49 -19.95
N ARG A 86 34.69 37.20 -20.02
CA ARG A 86 34.63 38.59 -20.47
C ARG A 86 35.33 39.54 -19.50
N GLY A 87 35.14 39.39 -18.19
CA GLY A 87 35.81 40.20 -17.17
C GLY A 87 37.34 40.03 -17.17
N VAL A 88 37.83 38.79 -17.28
CA VAL A 88 39.27 38.49 -17.42
C VAL A 88 39.82 39.06 -18.72
N ARG A 89 39.09 38.94 -19.83
CA ARG A 89 39.48 39.56 -21.10
C ARG A 89 39.60 41.08 -20.98
N THR A 90 38.65 41.74 -20.32
CA THR A 90 38.73 43.18 -20.03
C THR A 90 39.97 43.51 -19.20
N ALA A 91 40.27 42.73 -18.16
CA ALA A 91 41.48 42.93 -17.35
C ALA A 91 42.77 42.75 -18.16
N LEU A 92 42.84 41.78 -19.07
CA LEU A 92 43.99 41.55 -19.96
C LEU A 92 44.16 42.63 -21.03
N GLN A 93 43.08 43.35 -21.37
CA GLN A 93 43.06 44.40 -22.39
C GLN A 93 43.13 45.82 -21.80
N ALA A 94 43.06 45.97 -20.48
CA ALA A 94 43.10 47.28 -19.84
C ALA A 94 44.48 47.93 -19.96
N SER A 95 44.47 49.23 -20.23
CA SER A 95 45.66 49.99 -20.60
C SER A 95 46.51 50.39 -19.38
N ARG A 96 45.86 50.62 -18.23
CA ARG A 96 46.52 51.09 -17.00
C ARG A 96 46.62 49.99 -15.94
N PRO A 97 47.73 49.88 -15.18
CA PRO A 97 47.86 48.88 -14.11
C PRO A 97 46.72 48.89 -13.10
N PHE A 98 46.26 50.09 -12.69
CA PHE A 98 45.11 50.22 -11.79
C PHE A 98 43.83 49.61 -12.38
N GLU A 99 43.54 49.89 -13.66
CA GLU A 99 42.36 49.35 -14.35
C GLU A 99 42.45 47.83 -14.52
N GLN A 100 43.65 47.29 -14.76
CA GLN A 100 43.90 45.85 -14.79
C GLN A 100 43.58 45.21 -13.44
N PHE A 101 44.12 45.73 -12.33
CA PHE A 101 43.85 45.22 -10.98
C PHE A 101 42.38 45.37 -10.58
N LEU A 102 41.75 46.51 -10.90
CA LEU A 102 40.35 46.75 -10.60
C LEU A 102 39.45 45.79 -11.37
N ALA A 103 39.65 45.63 -12.68
CA ALA A 103 38.87 44.69 -13.48
C ALA A 103 39.06 43.24 -13.03
N ALA A 104 40.29 42.85 -12.70
CA ALA A 104 40.58 41.53 -12.15
C ALA A 104 39.90 41.29 -10.81
N GLY A 105 39.97 42.25 -9.89
CA GLY A 105 39.36 42.18 -8.57
C GLY A 105 37.84 42.13 -8.61
N LEU A 106 37.20 42.96 -9.43
CA LEU A 106 35.74 42.95 -9.62
C LEU A 106 35.28 41.62 -10.24
N THR A 107 36.00 41.13 -11.25
CA THR A 107 35.70 39.83 -11.90
C THR A 107 35.86 38.68 -10.90
N ALA A 108 36.96 38.66 -10.14
CA ALA A 108 37.19 37.64 -9.12
C ALA A 108 36.14 37.68 -8.01
N GLY A 109 35.78 38.87 -7.53
CA GLY A 109 34.76 39.05 -6.49
C GLY A 109 33.41 38.50 -6.91
N LEU A 110 32.93 38.86 -8.11
CA LEU A 110 31.69 38.32 -8.67
C LEU A 110 31.75 36.79 -8.85
N GLY A 111 32.88 36.27 -9.34
CA GLY A 111 33.08 34.83 -9.55
C GLY A 111 33.11 34.03 -8.26
N ILE A 112 33.86 34.50 -7.26
CA ILE A 112 33.97 33.86 -5.95
C ILE A 112 32.63 33.89 -5.24
N GLN A 113 31.91 35.03 -5.28
CA GLN A 113 30.58 35.15 -4.68
C GLN A 113 29.59 34.17 -5.32
N ALA A 114 29.50 34.17 -6.66
CA ALA A 114 28.60 33.27 -7.39
C ALA A 114 28.95 31.80 -7.17
N TRP A 115 30.24 31.45 -7.23
CA TRP A 115 30.70 30.09 -6.97
C TRP A 115 30.38 29.66 -5.54
N THR A 116 30.64 30.50 -4.54
CA THR A 116 30.45 30.14 -3.12
C THR A 116 29.01 29.74 -2.83
N ILE A 117 28.03 30.53 -3.31
CA ILE A 117 26.62 30.23 -3.04
C ILE A 117 26.13 29.01 -3.83
N MET A 118 26.49 28.87 -5.10
CA MET A 118 26.12 27.69 -5.89
C MET A 118 26.78 26.41 -5.35
N ALA A 119 28.05 26.49 -4.95
CA ALA A 119 28.80 25.41 -4.33
C ALA A 119 28.20 25.03 -2.96
N ALA A 120 27.74 26.00 -2.17
CA ALA A 120 27.03 25.73 -0.92
C ALA A 120 25.72 24.97 -1.13
N ASN A 121 24.92 25.38 -2.13
CA ASN A 121 23.69 24.70 -2.52
C ASN A 121 23.91 23.24 -2.92
N ALA A 122 25.03 22.96 -3.62
CA ALA A 122 25.44 21.62 -4.04
C ALA A 122 26.28 20.86 -2.98
N ARG A 123 26.37 21.36 -1.74
CA ARG A 123 27.12 20.77 -0.61
C ARG A 123 28.64 20.63 -0.85
N LEU A 124 29.24 21.44 -1.71
CA LEU A 124 30.70 21.49 -1.88
C LEU A 124 31.40 22.28 -0.77
N VAL A 125 30.73 23.29 -0.24
CA VAL A 125 31.22 24.13 0.86
C VAL A 125 30.11 24.37 1.89
N PRO A 126 30.43 24.81 3.13
CA PRO A 126 29.42 25.17 4.12
C PRO A 126 28.52 26.32 3.64
N ILE A 127 27.27 26.33 4.08
CA ILE A 127 26.29 27.36 3.74
C ILE A 127 26.79 28.75 4.15
N ALA A 128 26.84 29.65 3.17
CA ALA A 128 27.17 31.05 3.36
C ALA A 128 25.93 31.91 3.11
N GLY A 129 25.68 32.90 3.96
CA GLY A 129 24.57 33.85 3.80
C GLY A 129 24.94 34.96 2.82
N VAL A 130 25.29 34.59 1.59
CA VAL A 130 25.67 35.51 0.51
C VAL A 130 24.72 35.32 -0.66
N THR A 131 24.42 36.40 -1.36
CA THR A 131 23.49 36.43 -2.48
C THR A 131 24.16 35.98 -3.77
N LEU A 132 23.45 35.25 -4.62
CA LEU A 132 23.86 34.96 -6.00
C LEU A 132 23.65 36.23 -6.86
N PRO A 133 24.72 36.81 -7.46
CA PRO A 133 24.60 38.07 -8.20
C PRO A 133 23.55 38.01 -9.32
N PHE A 134 22.65 38.98 -9.41
CA PHE A 134 21.52 39.07 -10.36
C PHE A 134 20.34 38.12 -10.15
N LEU A 135 20.50 37.02 -9.41
CA LEU A 135 19.45 36.01 -9.24
C LEU A 135 18.81 36.07 -7.85
N SER A 136 19.62 36.12 -6.79
CA SER A 136 19.12 36.14 -5.42
C SER A 136 18.55 37.50 -5.04
N TYR A 137 17.51 37.48 -4.22
CA TYR A 137 16.98 38.68 -3.59
C TYR A 137 17.99 39.27 -2.60
N GLY A 138 18.40 40.51 -2.84
CA GLY A 138 19.27 41.28 -1.94
C GLY A 138 19.50 42.69 -2.46
N GLY A 139 18.77 43.67 -1.92
CA GLY A 139 18.72 45.04 -2.45
C GLY A 139 20.09 45.69 -2.61
N SER A 140 20.90 45.72 -1.55
CA SER A 140 22.25 46.32 -1.57
C SER A 140 23.23 45.53 -2.43
N SER A 141 23.18 44.19 -2.39
CA SER A 141 24.05 43.34 -3.21
C SER A 141 23.76 43.50 -4.70
N LEU A 142 22.49 43.64 -5.08
CA LEU A 142 22.11 43.82 -6.47
C LEU A 142 22.66 45.16 -7.02
N LEU A 143 22.49 46.25 -6.26
CA LEU A 143 23.06 47.54 -6.61
C LEU A 143 24.59 47.48 -6.74
N ALA A 144 25.28 46.87 -5.76
CA ALA A 144 26.73 46.71 -5.79
C ALA A 144 27.20 45.89 -7.02
N THR A 145 26.44 44.85 -7.38
CA THR A 145 26.71 44.03 -8.58
C THR A 145 26.59 44.86 -9.86
N PHE A 146 25.54 45.67 -9.99
CA PHE A 146 25.37 46.56 -11.15
C PHE A 146 26.48 47.62 -11.24
N VAL A 147 26.90 48.19 -10.11
CA VAL A 147 28.04 49.13 -10.07
C VAL A 147 29.33 48.42 -10.51
N ALA A 148 29.60 47.21 -10.02
CA ALA A 148 30.78 46.43 -10.40
C ALA A 148 30.81 46.14 -11.91
N VAL A 149 29.68 45.72 -12.50
CA VAL A 149 29.58 45.48 -13.94
C VAL A 149 29.66 46.78 -14.74
N GLY A 150 29.07 47.88 -14.27
CA GLY A 150 29.19 49.20 -14.90
C GLY A 150 30.63 49.67 -15.00
N LEU A 151 31.43 49.47 -13.94
CA LEU A 151 32.87 49.75 -13.95
C LEU A 151 33.63 48.85 -14.93
N LEU A 152 33.33 47.55 -14.96
CA LEU A 152 33.91 46.61 -15.92
C LEU A 152 33.60 47.01 -17.37
N LEU A 153 32.37 47.43 -17.66
CA LEU A 153 31.96 47.91 -18.98
C LEU A 153 32.70 49.20 -19.36
N ARG A 154 32.87 50.14 -18.42
CA ARG A 154 33.63 51.37 -18.66
C ARG A 154 35.10 51.08 -19.02
N ILE A 155 35.76 50.20 -18.27
CA ILE A 155 37.15 49.78 -18.53
C ILE A 155 37.25 49.05 -19.87
N SER A 156 36.28 48.19 -20.20
CA SER A 156 36.22 47.48 -21.48
C SER A 156 36.15 48.43 -22.68
N ALA A 157 35.38 49.52 -22.55
CA ALA A 157 35.26 50.55 -23.60
C ALA A 157 36.57 51.33 -23.83
N ASP A 158 37.36 51.58 -22.79
CA ASP A 158 38.63 52.32 -22.87
C ASP A 158 39.81 51.45 -23.36
N GLY A 159 39.82 50.15 -23.01
CA GLY A 159 40.87 49.19 -23.40
C GLY A 159 40.94 48.90 -24.90
N ALA A 160 39.88 49.17 -25.67
CA ALA A 160 39.88 49.00 -27.12
C ALA A 160 40.78 50.00 -27.88
N ARG A 161 41.35 51.01 -27.20
CA ARG A 161 42.02 52.16 -27.84
C ARG A 161 43.53 52.27 -27.58
N ALA A 162 44.19 51.40 -26.80
CA ALA A 162 45.60 51.57 -26.42
C ALA A 162 46.44 50.27 -26.41
N GLY A 163 47.73 50.40 -26.74
CA GLY A 163 48.71 49.32 -26.86
C GLY A 163 49.25 48.78 -25.51
N ARG A 164 49.66 47.51 -25.51
CA ARG A 164 49.92 46.61 -24.36
C ARG A 164 50.92 47.10 -23.30
N ALA A 165 50.56 46.94 -22.04
CA ALA A 165 51.47 46.70 -20.91
C ALA A 165 51.13 45.31 -20.31
N ALA A 166 52.04 44.33 -20.38
CA ALA A 166 51.72 42.91 -20.17
C ALA A 166 52.50 42.22 -19.03
N ASP A 167 52.64 42.86 -17.88
CA ASP A 167 53.33 42.23 -16.73
C ASP A 167 52.41 41.31 -15.89
N LEU A 168 51.07 41.44 -16.00
CA LEU A 168 50.10 40.67 -15.18
C LEU A 168 49.38 39.52 -15.91
N ALA A 169 49.73 39.24 -17.16
CA ALA A 169 49.00 38.27 -17.98
C ALA A 169 49.03 36.84 -17.40
N ARG A 170 50.16 36.41 -16.83
CA ARG A 170 50.30 35.07 -16.24
C ARG A 170 49.46 34.90 -14.95
N PRO A 171 49.55 35.78 -13.93
CA PRO A 171 48.66 35.75 -12.77
C PRO A 171 47.17 35.75 -13.14
N LEU A 172 46.75 36.56 -14.12
CA LEU A 172 45.35 36.63 -14.55
C LEU A 172 44.87 35.32 -15.21
N ARG A 173 45.72 34.67 -16.01
CA ARG A 173 45.40 33.35 -16.58
C ARG A 173 45.30 32.26 -15.52
N ILE A 174 46.15 32.30 -14.48
CA ILE A 174 46.08 31.38 -13.34
C ILE A 174 44.77 31.58 -12.57
N LEU A 175 44.41 32.83 -12.29
CA LEU A 175 43.14 33.17 -11.64
C LEU A 175 41.94 32.69 -12.47
N ALA A 176 41.95 32.94 -13.79
CA ALA A 176 40.91 32.48 -14.69
C ALA A 176 40.80 30.94 -14.72
N ALA A 177 41.93 30.24 -14.76
CA ALA A 177 41.98 28.79 -14.72
C ALA A 177 41.45 28.25 -13.39
N ALA A 178 41.79 28.88 -12.26
CA ALA A 178 41.29 28.49 -10.94
C ALA A 178 39.76 28.67 -10.81
N LEU A 179 39.23 29.82 -11.25
CA LEU A 179 37.79 30.07 -11.27
C LEU A 179 37.08 29.11 -12.23
N GLY A 180 37.65 28.87 -13.41
CA GLY A 180 37.13 27.92 -14.39
C GLY A 180 37.08 26.49 -13.85
N LEU A 181 38.15 26.04 -13.17
CA LEU A 181 38.18 24.74 -12.49
C LEU A 181 37.09 24.66 -11.41
N GLY A 182 36.88 25.74 -10.66
CA GLY A 182 35.79 25.83 -9.69
C GLY A 182 34.41 25.59 -10.32
N LEU A 183 34.13 26.20 -11.47
CA LEU A 183 32.87 26.01 -12.20
C LEU A 183 32.73 24.57 -12.75
N VAL A 184 33.82 23.96 -13.21
CA VAL A 184 33.83 22.55 -13.64
C VAL A 184 33.49 21.63 -12.46
N VAL A 185 34.13 21.82 -11.31
CA VAL A 185 33.85 21.04 -10.09
C VAL A 185 32.39 21.22 -9.65
N LEU A 186 31.87 22.45 -9.71
CA LEU A 186 30.46 22.73 -9.42
C LEU A 186 29.52 21.98 -10.37
N THR A 187 29.82 21.98 -11.67
CA THR A 187 29.01 21.29 -12.68
C THR A 187 29.00 19.78 -12.45
N LEU A 188 30.15 19.18 -12.14
CA LEU A 188 30.26 17.76 -11.79
C LEU A 188 29.48 17.43 -10.52
N ALA A 189 29.51 18.31 -9.51
CA ALA A 189 28.71 18.13 -8.30
C ALA A 189 27.20 18.20 -8.58
N CYS A 190 26.75 19.11 -9.45
CA CYS A 190 25.36 19.17 -9.88
C CYS A 190 24.95 17.87 -10.60
N GLY A 191 25.80 17.35 -11.50
CA GLY A 191 25.55 16.06 -12.17
C GLY A 191 25.52 14.88 -11.20
N TYR A 192 26.38 14.87 -10.18
CA TYR A 192 26.38 13.84 -9.14
C TYR A 192 25.04 13.80 -8.38
N TRP A 193 24.51 14.96 -7.97
CA TRP A 193 23.24 15.00 -7.23
C TRP A 193 22.01 14.79 -8.13
N SER A 194 22.00 15.40 -9.31
CA SER A 194 20.82 15.40 -10.21
C SER A 194 20.72 14.15 -11.08
N VAL A 195 21.77 13.32 -11.16
CA VAL A 195 21.75 12.10 -12.00
C VAL A 195 22.14 10.88 -11.17
N LEU A 196 23.35 10.86 -10.60
CA LEU A 196 23.87 9.65 -9.93
C LEU A 196 23.18 9.35 -8.59
N ARG A 197 22.77 10.39 -7.85
CA ARG A 197 22.10 10.25 -6.54
C ARG A 197 20.61 10.62 -6.59
N ALA A 198 20.07 10.95 -7.75
CA ALA A 198 18.69 11.40 -7.90
C ALA A 198 17.68 10.38 -7.36
N GLY A 199 17.77 9.11 -7.76
CA GLY A 199 16.85 8.06 -7.29
C GLY A 199 16.88 7.88 -5.77
N TRP A 200 18.07 7.89 -5.15
CA TRP A 200 18.20 7.78 -3.70
C TRP A 200 17.64 9.01 -2.97
N LEU A 201 17.82 10.22 -3.52
CA LEU A 201 17.28 11.46 -2.94
C LEU A 201 15.75 11.50 -3.05
N ALA A 202 15.21 11.13 -4.21
CA ALA A 202 13.78 11.07 -4.46
C ALA A 202 13.09 10.04 -3.55
N ALA A 203 13.72 8.89 -3.32
CA ALA A 203 13.17 7.79 -2.51
C ALA A 203 13.23 8.01 -0.99
N ARG A 204 13.78 9.13 -0.50
CA ARG A 204 13.86 9.38 0.95
C ARG A 204 12.48 9.55 1.58
N ASP A 205 12.35 9.17 2.85
CA ASP A 205 11.10 9.29 3.60
C ASP A 205 10.82 10.74 4.05
N ASP A 206 11.86 11.57 4.19
CA ASP A 206 11.77 12.99 4.54
C ASP A 206 11.63 13.91 3.32
N ASN A 207 11.32 13.34 2.15
CA ASN A 207 11.07 14.10 0.93
C ASN A 207 9.58 14.52 0.82
N PRO A 208 9.24 15.80 1.05
CA PRO A 208 7.85 16.26 1.00
C PRO A 208 7.27 16.21 -0.42
N ARG A 209 8.10 16.19 -1.46
CA ARG A 209 7.64 16.18 -2.87
C ARG A 209 6.97 14.87 -3.26
N ARG A 210 7.34 13.75 -2.61
CA ARG A 210 6.64 12.46 -2.79
C ARG A 210 5.17 12.57 -2.41
N VAL A 211 4.88 13.23 -1.28
CA VAL A 211 3.50 13.41 -0.80
C VAL A 211 2.72 14.35 -1.71
N GLU A 212 3.36 15.41 -2.24
CA GLU A 212 2.73 16.31 -3.22
C GLU A 212 2.41 15.61 -4.54
N TYR A 213 3.34 14.79 -5.05
CA TYR A 213 3.12 13.99 -6.25
C TYR A 213 1.95 13.02 -6.02
N GLU A 214 1.97 12.32 -4.90
CA GLU A 214 0.92 11.37 -4.50
C GLU A 214 -0.47 12.03 -4.40
N ARG A 215 -0.54 13.25 -3.85
CA ARG A 215 -1.78 14.04 -3.76
C ARG A 215 -2.37 14.45 -5.10
N ARG A 216 -1.62 14.34 -6.20
CA ARG A 216 -2.10 14.68 -7.55
C ARG A 216 -2.50 13.44 -8.35
N ILE A 217 -2.25 12.24 -7.83
CA ILE A 217 -2.65 10.99 -8.49
C ILE A 217 -4.17 10.89 -8.41
N VAL A 218 -4.81 10.89 -9.57
CA VAL A 218 -6.26 10.67 -9.67
C VAL A 218 -6.49 9.17 -9.63
N ARG A 219 -6.74 8.63 -8.43
CA ARG A 219 -7.02 7.19 -8.29
C ARG A 219 -8.32 6.81 -9.00
N GLY A 220 -8.37 5.62 -9.57
CA GLY A 220 -9.58 5.07 -10.18
C GLY A 220 -10.69 4.84 -9.17
N GLU A 221 -11.94 4.92 -9.61
CA GLU A 221 -13.11 4.66 -8.77
C GLU A 221 -13.26 3.15 -8.51
N ILE A 222 -13.71 2.81 -7.30
CA ILE A 222 -14.13 1.44 -6.96
C ILE A 222 -15.66 1.43 -6.96
N LEU A 223 -16.24 0.61 -7.81
CA LEU A 223 -17.68 0.50 -8.04
C LEU A 223 -18.22 -0.84 -7.53
N ASP A 224 -19.46 -0.86 -7.08
CA ASP A 224 -20.22 -2.09 -6.90
C ASP A 224 -20.63 -2.69 -8.25
N ARG A 225 -21.17 -3.91 -8.25
CA ARG A 225 -21.58 -4.61 -9.47
C ARG A 225 -22.60 -3.87 -10.33
N ASN A 226 -23.35 -2.94 -9.73
CA ASN A 226 -24.40 -2.14 -10.36
C ASN A 226 -23.92 -0.73 -10.75
N GLY A 227 -22.64 -0.41 -10.51
CA GLY A 227 -22.04 0.89 -10.85
C GLY A 227 -22.14 1.95 -9.76
N THR A 228 -22.51 1.59 -8.53
CA THR A 228 -22.52 2.50 -7.38
C THR A 228 -21.10 2.74 -6.88
N VAL A 229 -20.71 4.00 -6.69
CA VAL A 229 -19.37 4.36 -6.20
C VAL A 229 -19.21 3.97 -4.73
N LEU A 230 -18.24 3.09 -4.46
CA LEU A 230 -17.82 2.66 -3.12
C LEU A 230 -16.60 3.43 -2.63
N ALA A 231 -15.68 3.74 -3.53
CA ALA A 231 -14.58 4.68 -3.31
C ALA A 231 -14.39 5.56 -4.55
N GLY A 232 -14.41 6.88 -4.34
CA GLY A 232 -14.31 7.89 -5.39
C GLY A 232 -13.18 8.87 -5.14
N VAL A 233 -13.15 9.94 -5.93
CA VAL A 233 -12.20 11.03 -5.77
C VAL A 233 -12.89 12.38 -5.90
N GLU A 234 -12.44 13.34 -5.11
CA GLU A 234 -12.78 14.76 -5.25
C GLU A 234 -11.53 15.54 -5.60
N VAL A 235 -11.60 16.37 -6.66
CA VAL A 235 -10.49 17.20 -7.10
C VAL A 235 -10.71 18.64 -6.63
N GLY A 236 -9.84 19.11 -5.74
CA GLY A 236 -9.86 20.47 -5.24
C GLY A 236 -9.35 21.50 -6.26
N PRO A 237 -9.50 22.81 -5.98
CA PRO A 237 -9.16 23.88 -6.91
C PRO A 237 -7.65 23.98 -7.26
N GLU A 238 -6.77 23.48 -6.39
CA GLU A 238 -5.32 23.41 -6.64
C GLU A 238 -4.89 22.10 -7.34
N GLY A 239 -5.84 21.25 -7.74
CA GLY A 239 -5.57 19.95 -8.37
C GLY A 239 -5.18 18.84 -7.38
N TYR A 240 -5.28 19.08 -6.07
CA TYR A 240 -5.15 18.02 -5.07
C TYR A 240 -6.38 17.12 -5.09
N VAL A 241 -6.12 15.82 -5.04
CA VAL A 241 -7.11 14.76 -5.07
C VAL A 241 -7.32 14.27 -3.64
N THR A 242 -8.57 14.27 -3.21
CA THR A 242 -9.00 13.67 -1.94
C THR A 242 -9.77 12.40 -2.26
N ARG A 243 -9.39 11.29 -1.61
CA ARG A 243 -10.11 10.01 -1.73
C ARG A 243 -11.41 10.07 -0.91
N THR A 244 -12.54 9.66 -1.49
CA THR A 244 -13.84 9.66 -0.82
C THR A 244 -14.42 8.26 -0.70
N TYR A 245 -15.21 8.02 0.34
CA TYR A 245 -15.86 6.73 0.59
C TYR A 245 -17.34 6.95 0.93
N PRO A 246 -18.23 7.01 -0.08
CA PRO A 246 -19.64 7.27 0.14
C PRO A 246 -20.37 6.15 0.91
N GLU A 247 -19.78 4.94 0.95
CA GLU A 247 -20.42 3.74 1.48
C GLU A 247 -19.60 3.08 2.62
N PRO A 248 -19.77 3.53 3.87
CA PRO A 248 -19.04 2.97 5.02
C PRO A 248 -19.30 1.47 5.23
N ALA A 249 -20.47 0.95 4.82
CA ALA A 249 -20.79 -0.48 4.93
C ALA A 249 -19.88 -1.38 4.07
N ALA A 250 -19.22 -0.83 3.06
CA ALA A 250 -18.27 -1.56 2.21
C ALA A 250 -16.83 -1.54 2.75
N ALA A 251 -16.57 -0.83 3.85
CA ALA A 251 -15.23 -0.66 4.43
C ALA A 251 -14.45 -1.96 4.66
N PRO A 252 -15.04 -3.07 5.15
CA PRO A 252 -14.31 -4.32 5.31
C PRO A 252 -13.72 -4.87 4.00
N VAL A 253 -14.39 -4.60 2.88
CA VAL A 253 -13.98 -5.08 1.54
C VAL A 253 -13.08 -4.05 0.86
N VAL A 254 -13.57 -2.81 0.73
CA VAL A 254 -12.90 -1.72 0.02
C VAL A 254 -11.62 -1.33 0.75
N GLY A 255 -11.66 -1.31 2.08
CA GLY A 255 -10.59 -0.84 2.94
C GLY A 255 -10.43 0.68 2.86
N TYR A 256 -9.20 1.13 2.73
CA TYR A 256 -8.87 2.56 2.73
C TYR A 256 -7.55 2.82 1.99
N ALA A 257 -7.34 4.08 1.61
CA ALA A 257 -6.12 4.63 1.06
C ALA A 257 -5.85 5.97 1.75
N SER A 258 -4.79 6.01 2.53
CA SER A 258 -4.33 7.17 3.29
C SER A 258 -2.85 7.43 3.03
N LEU A 259 -2.51 8.70 2.82
CA LEU A 259 -1.13 9.16 2.70
C LEU A 259 -0.33 8.95 4.00
N ARG A 260 -1.01 8.91 5.15
CA ARG A 260 -0.39 8.80 6.48
C ARG A 260 -0.40 7.38 7.03
N HIS A 261 -1.42 6.60 6.69
CA HIS A 261 -1.71 5.31 7.31
C HIS A 261 -1.62 4.13 6.33
N GLY A 262 -1.26 4.40 5.06
CA GLY A 262 -1.11 3.40 4.02
C GLY A 262 -2.44 2.99 3.40
N THR A 263 -2.45 1.81 2.78
CA THR A 263 -3.62 1.24 2.11
C THR A 263 -4.05 -0.06 2.79
N GLY A 264 -5.33 -0.44 2.66
CA GLY A 264 -5.86 -1.73 3.09
C GLY A 264 -7.07 -2.12 2.23
N GLY A 265 -7.50 -3.39 2.25
CA GLY A 265 -8.62 -3.86 1.43
C GLY A 265 -8.29 -3.90 -0.06
N ILE A 266 -9.34 -3.81 -0.89
CA ILE A 266 -9.22 -3.67 -2.34
C ILE A 266 -8.31 -2.49 -2.75
N GLU A 267 -8.28 -1.40 -1.98
CA GLU A 267 -7.35 -0.27 -2.23
C GLU A 267 -5.88 -0.71 -2.22
N ALA A 268 -5.50 -1.65 -1.35
CA ALA A 268 -4.16 -2.20 -1.28
C ALA A 268 -3.93 -3.28 -2.35
N GLU A 269 -4.90 -4.19 -2.54
CA GLU A 269 -4.79 -5.27 -3.53
C GLU A 269 -4.62 -4.74 -4.96
N LEU A 270 -5.35 -3.69 -5.31
CA LEU A 270 -5.38 -3.13 -6.66
C LEU A 270 -4.65 -1.78 -6.77
N ASP A 271 -3.74 -1.48 -5.83
CA ASP A 271 -3.09 -0.18 -5.72
C ASP A 271 -2.44 0.27 -7.04
N ALA A 272 -1.70 -0.63 -7.70
CA ALA A 272 -1.04 -0.34 -8.98
C ALA A 272 -2.04 0.00 -10.11
N ILE A 273 -3.20 -0.67 -10.15
CA ILE A 273 -4.26 -0.41 -11.14
C ILE A 273 -4.95 0.93 -10.81
N LEU A 274 -5.32 1.11 -9.55
CA LEU A 274 -5.98 2.30 -9.04
C LEU A 274 -5.09 3.54 -9.16
N ARG A 275 -3.76 3.41 -9.19
CA ARG A 275 -2.82 4.53 -9.42
C ARG A 275 -2.51 4.78 -10.89
N GLY A 276 -2.88 3.86 -11.78
CA GLY A 276 -2.56 3.96 -13.21
C GLY A 276 -1.10 3.60 -13.53
N GLU A 277 -0.49 2.78 -12.68
CA GLU A 277 0.85 2.23 -12.84
C GLU A 277 0.82 0.87 -13.54
N ALA A 278 -0.28 0.13 -13.40
CA ALA A 278 -0.50 -1.12 -14.12
C ALA A 278 -0.56 -0.90 -15.65
N ASP A 279 -0.04 -1.87 -16.41
CA ASP A 279 -0.03 -1.90 -17.88
C ASP A 279 0.64 -0.71 -18.58
N ARG A 280 1.38 0.13 -17.84
CA ARG A 280 2.12 1.26 -18.40
C ARG A 280 3.54 0.84 -18.79
N SER A 281 3.92 1.09 -20.04
CA SER A 281 5.30 0.85 -20.48
C SER A 281 6.25 1.88 -19.87
N ALA A 282 7.52 1.51 -19.69
CA ALA A 282 8.55 2.44 -19.21
C ALA A 282 8.69 3.70 -20.09
N TRP A 283 8.36 3.59 -21.38
CA TRP A 283 8.36 4.73 -22.30
C TRP A 283 7.18 5.67 -22.08
N GLU A 284 5.96 5.13 -21.89
CA GLU A 284 4.78 5.94 -21.54
C GLU A 284 4.90 6.55 -20.15
N ALA A 285 5.57 5.86 -19.21
CA ALA A 285 6.00 6.40 -17.93
C ALA A 285 6.84 7.66 -18.13
N ALA A 286 8.00 7.49 -18.77
CA ALA A 286 8.93 8.59 -19.03
C ALA A 286 8.29 9.74 -19.84
N TRP A 287 7.42 9.45 -20.80
CA TRP A 287 6.80 10.48 -21.63
C TRP A 287 5.74 11.30 -20.89
N ALA A 288 4.89 10.67 -20.08
CA ALA A 288 3.92 11.44 -19.30
C ALA A 288 4.58 12.19 -18.13
N ASP A 289 5.67 11.66 -17.58
CA ASP A 289 6.49 12.38 -16.60
C ASP A 289 7.15 13.60 -17.24
N PHE A 290 7.66 13.47 -18.47
CA PHE A 290 8.18 14.58 -19.28
C PHE A 290 7.10 15.64 -19.60
N LEU A 291 5.86 15.22 -19.82
CA LEU A 291 4.71 16.12 -20.02
C LEU A 291 4.08 16.58 -18.70
N HIS A 292 4.63 16.18 -17.55
CA HIS A 292 4.12 16.45 -16.21
C HIS A 292 2.62 16.13 -16.04
N ARG A 293 2.17 15.04 -16.66
CA ARG A 293 0.80 14.56 -16.54
C ARG A 293 0.72 13.60 -15.36
N PRO A 294 -0.05 13.91 -14.30
CA PRO A 294 -0.23 12.97 -13.21
C PRO A 294 -0.87 11.68 -13.75
N PRO A 295 -0.47 10.51 -13.23
CA PRO A 295 -1.08 9.27 -13.64
C PRO A 295 -2.56 9.27 -13.23
N ARG A 296 -3.39 8.75 -14.13
CA ARG A 296 -4.81 8.53 -13.88
C ARG A 296 -5.03 7.04 -13.74
N GLY A 297 -5.59 6.67 -12.59
CA GLY A 297 -6.01 5.34 -12.25
C GLY A 297 -7.09 4.79 -13.16
N ARG A 298 -7.29 3.48 -13.04
CA ARG A 298 -8.35 2.75 -13.73
C ARG A 298 -9.45 2.38 -12.78
N ASP A 299 -10.68 2.51 -13.25
CA ASP A 299 -11.84 2.17 -12.46
C ASP A 299 -11.99 0.65 -12.36
N VAL A 300 -12.47 0.19 -11.22
CA VAL A 300 -12.64 -1.23 -10.91
C VAL A 300 -14.07 -1.48 -10.48
N ARG A 301 -14.69 -2.51 -11.04
CA ARG A 301 -16.01 -2.98 -10.62
C ARG A 301 -15.89 -4.26 -9.82
N LEU A 302 -16.40 -4.23 -8.60
CA LEU A 302 -16.44 -5.38 -7.71
C LEU A 302 -17.64 -6.28 -8.03
N THR A 303 -17.58 -7.52 -7.54
CA THR A 303 -18.72 -8.45 -7.55
C THR A 303 -19.76 -8.09 -6.49
N LEU A 304 -19.37 -7.24 -5.53
CA LEU A 304 -20.16 -6.81 -4.39
C LEU A 304 -21.45 -6.14 -4.86
N ASP A 305 -22.56 -6.48 -4.23
CA ASP A 305 -23.83 -5.76 -4.35
C ASP A 305 -24.02 -4.88 -3.12
N ILE A 306 -24.08 -3.57 -3.31
CA ILE A 306 -24.11 -2.63 -2.19
C ILE A 306 -25.38 -2.77 -1.32
N TYR A 307 -26.51 -3.21 -1.91
CA TYR A 307 -27.73 -3.44 -1.15
C TYR A 307 -27.57 -4.63 -0.20
N LEU A 308 -27.03 -5.75 -0.70
CA LEU A 308 -26.75 -6.94 0.10
C LEU A 308 -25.68 -6.66 1.16
N GLN A 309 -24.63 -5.92 0.81
CA GLN A 309 -23.58 -5.52 1.76
C GLN A 309 -24.14 -4.68 2.91
N ARG A 310 -24.96 -3.66 2.62
CA ARG A 310 -25.62 -2.85 3.66
C ARG A 310 -26.57 -3.66 4.52
N LEU A 311 -27.26 -4.64 3.93
CA LEU A 311 -28.12 -5.55 4.69
C LEU A 311 -27.28 -6.39 5.66
N ALA A 312 -26.23 -7.05 5.17
CA ALA A 312 -25.35 -7.89 5.98
C ALA A 312 -24.69 -7.10 7.13
N GLN A 313 -24.19 -5.88 6.85
CA GLN A 313 -23.60 -5.03 7.88
C GLN A 313 -24.62 -4.58 8.94
N ARG A 314 -25.85 -4.24 8.54
CA ARG A 314 -26.93 -3.89 9.48
C ARG A 314 -27.39 -5.08 10.32
N LEU A 315 -27.42 -6.29 9.74
CA LEU A 315 -27.78 -7.51 10.44
C LEU A 315 -26.75 -7.87 11.51
N LEU A 316 -25.45 -7.72 11.23
CA LEU A 316 -24.41 -7.86 12.25
C LEU A 316 -24.60 -6.84 13.39
N GLY A 317 -24.81 -5.57 13.04
CA GLY A 317 -24.89 -4.49 14.02
C GLY A 317 -23.59 -4.43 14.84
N ASP A 318 -23.71 -4.33 16.16
CA ASP A 318 -22.57 -4.26 17.08
C ASP A 318 -22.00 -5.63 17.48
N ARG A 319 -22.55 -6.72 16.93
CA ARG A 319 -22.07 -8.08 17.25
C ARG A 319 -20.78 -8.37 16.51
N ALA A 320 -19.74 -8.74 17.25
CA ALA A 320 -18.47 -9.16 16.66
C ALA A 320 -18.67 -10.41 15.80
N GLY A 321 -18.21 -10.39 14.55
CA GLY A 321 -18.45 -11.48 13.61
C GLY A 321 -18.32 -11.08 12.15
N ALA A 322 -18.74 -11.99 11.27
CA ALA A 322 -18.70 -11.78 9.83
C ALA A 322 -19.84 -12.51 9.10
N VAL A 323 -20.22 -11.99 7.94
CA VAL A 323 -21.18 -12.60 7.00
C VAL A 323 -20.56 -12.62 5.62
N VAL A 324 -20.53 -13.79 4.98
CA VAL A 324 -20.08 -13.95 3.60
C VAL A 324 -21.19 -14.60 2.78
N LEU A 325 -21.61 -13.93 1.71
CA LEU A 325 -22.58 -14.41 0.75
C LEU A 325 -21.94 -14.45 -0.64
N LEU A 326 -22.06 -15.59 -1.33
CA LEU A 326 -21.50 -15.77 -2.67
C LEU A 326 -22.46 -16.51 -3.61
N ASP A 327 -22.27 -16.32 -4.91
CA ASP A 327 -22.85 -17.20 -5.94
C ASP A 327 -22.00 -18.48 -6.02
N ALA A 328 -22.61 -19.63 -5.76
CA ALA A 328 -21.93 -20.91 -5.60
C ALA A 328 -21.29 -21.42 -6.90
N TRP A 329 -21.80 -20.99 -8.05
CA TRP A 329 -21.36 -21.45 -9.37
C TRP A 329 -20.23 -20.58 -9.90
N THR A 330 -20.35 -19.26 -9.77
CA THR A 330 -19.37 -18.31 -10.30
C THR A 330 -18.27 -17.95 -9.30
N GLY A 331 -18.51 -18.16 -8.00
CA GLY A 331 -17.65 -17.72 -6.93
C GLY A 331 -17.68 -16.21 -6.66
N GLU A 332 -18.58 -15.47 -7.31
CA GLU A 332 -18.75 -14.02 -7.07
C GLU A 332 -19.16 -13.77 -5.61
N VAL A 333 -18.37 -12.97 -4.90
CA VAL A 333 -18.70 -12.54 -3.53
C VAL A 333 -19.66 -11.37 -3.61
N LEU A 334 -20.89 -11.59 -3.15
CA LEU A 334 -22.00 -10.63 -3.26
C LEU A 334 -22.10 -9.74 -2.02
N ALA A 335 -21.76 -10.27 -0.85
CA ALA A 335 -21.60 -9.53 0.39
C ALA A 335 -20.49 -10.15 1.23
N MET A 336 -19.70 -9.31 1.89
CA MET A 336 -18.64 -9.67 2.83
C MET A 336 -18.61 -8.62 3.94
N ALA A 337 -19.41 -8.85 4.98
CA ALA A 337 -19.53 -7.94 6.12
C ALA A 337 -18.64 -8.42 7.27
N SER A 338 -18.12 -7.47 8.04
CA SER A 338 -17.30 -7.68 9.24
C SER A 338 -17.73 -6.68 10.30
N SER A 339 -17.84 -7.10 11.56
CA SER A 339 -18.15 -6.20 12.67
C SER A 339 -17.29 -6.55 13.90
N PRO A 340 -16.86 -5.57 14.72
CA PRO A 340 -16.93 -4.12 14.48
C PRO A 340 -16.21 -3.69 13.18
N THR A 341 -16.64 -2.56 12.61
CA THR A 341 -16.04 -1.95 11.41
C THR A 341 -15.77 -0.47 11.66
N PHE A 342 -15.16 0.20 10.68
CA PHE A 342 -14.81 1.62 10.71
C PHE A 342 -15.41 2.36 9.51
N ASP A 343 -15.34 3.70 9.55
CA ASP A 343 -15.65 4.57 8.42
C ASP A 343 -14.35 5.07 7.78
N PRO A 344 -13.99 4.63 6.56
CA PRO A 344 -12.80 5.07 5.85
C PRO A 344 -12.76 6.58 5.60
N ALA A 345 -13.92 7.26 5.49
CA ALA A 345 -13.99 8.70 5.30
C ALA A 345 -13.53 9.48 6.55
N ARG A 346 -13.58 8.85 7.73
CA ARG A 346 -13.19 9.45 9.02
C ARG A 346 -11.91 8.83 9.58
N LEU A 347 -11.19 8.04 8.78
CA LEU A 347 -10.01 7.28 9.20
C LEU A 347 -8.95 8.17 9.87
N GLU A 348 -8.63 9.32 9.28
CA GLU A 348 -7.60 10.24 9.79
C GLU A 348 -7.95 10.82 11.17
N GLU A 349 -9.23 11.08 11.43
CA GLU A 349 -9.71 11.61 12.71
C GLU A 349 -9.73 10.53 13.80
N GLU A 350 -10.05 9.30 13.41
CA GLU A 350 -10.33 8.21 14.34
C GLU A 350 -9.19 7.19 14.47
N TRP A 351 -8.10 7.35 13.71
CA TRP A 351 -7.03 6.35 13.61
C TRP A 351 -6.47 5.88 14.95
N ASP A 352 -6.16 6.81 15.86
CA ASP A 352 -5.61 6.45 17.17
C ASP A 352 -6.61 5.66 18.03
N ARG A 353 -7.91 5.96 17.90
CA ARG A 353 -8.99 5.19 18.53
C ARG A 353 -9.09 3.81 17.89
N LEU A 354 -9.18 3.72 16.57
CA LEU A 354 -9.35 2.47 15.82
C LEU A 354 -8.18 1.50 16.01
N ARG A 355 -6.94 2.00 16.02
CA ARG A 355 -5.74 1.19 16.20
C ARG A 355 -5.64 0.60 17.62
N GLY A 356 -6.13 1.33 18.63
CA GLY A 356 -6.11 0.91 20.03
C GLY A 356 -7.36 0.17 20.49
N ASP A 357 -8.37 0.04 19.64
CA ASP A 357 -9.65 -0.55 20.00
C ASP A 357 -9.50 -2.09 20.14
N PRO A 358 -9.82 -2.67 21.32
CA PRO A 358 -9.73 -4.12 21.53
C PRO A 358 -10.68 -4.92 20.63
N GLY A 359 -11.75 -4.30 20.12
CA GLY A 359 -12.66 -4.90 19.14
C GLY A 359 -12.06 -5.03 17.73
N ALA A 360 -10.85 -4.51 17.49
CA ALA A 360 -10.13 -4.60 16.22
C ALA A 360 -11.00 -4.26 15.00
N PRO A 361 -11.58 -3.05 14.90
CA PRO A 361 -12.51 -2.67 13.84
C PRO A 361 -11.86 -2.64 12.44
N LEU A 362 -10.53 -2.52 12.36
CA LEU A 362 -9.77 -2.57 11.10
C LEU A 362 -9.59 -4.00 10.56
N LEU A 363 -9.87 -5.03 11.39
CA LEU A 363 -9.75 -6.44 10.99
C LEU A 363 -10.97 -6.85 10.17
N ASN A 364 -10.73 -7.33 8.94
CA ASN A 364 -11.79 -7.99 8.18
C ASN A 364 -11.92 -9.45 8.63
N ARG A 365 -12.82 -9.70 9.57
CA ARG A 365 -13.10 -11.01 10.16
C ARG A 365 -13.53 -12.06 9.15
N ALA A 366 -14.09 -11.66 8.00
CA ALA A 366 -14.52 -12.59 6.96
C ALA A 366 -13.36 -13.35 6.31
N VAL A 367 -12.16 -12.74 6.27
CA VAL A 367 -11.01 -13.24 5.49
C VAL A 367 -9.70 -13.27 6.27
N GLN A 368 -9.50 -12.33 7.21
CA GLN A 368 -8.31 -12.23 8.06
C GLN A 368 -8.53 -12.91 9.43
N GLY A 369 -9.77 -13.06 9.86
CA GLY A 369 -10.11 -13.80 11.08
C GLY A 369 -9.97 -15.30 10.88
N VAL A 370 -9.36 -15.98 11.86
CA VAL A 370 -9.23 -17.44 11.90
C VAL A 370 -9.84 -17.96 13.21
N TYR A 371 -10.71 -18.94 13.08
CA TYR A 371 -11.59 -19.37 14.16
C TYR A 371 -11.69 -20.89 14.21
N GLN A 372 -11.98 -21.43 15.39
CA GLN A 372 -12.39 -22.83 15.51
C GLN A 372 -13.74 -23.02 14.79
N PRO A 373 -13.83 -23.93 13.81
CA PRO A 373 -15.08 -24.13 13.06
C PRO A 373 -16.17 -24.86 13.87
N GLY A 374 -15.78 -25.60 14.90
CA GLY A 374 -16.70 -26.45 15.66
C GLY A 374 -17.52 -27.37 14.77
N ALA A 375 -18.79 -27.56 15.11
CA ALA A 375 -19.69 -28.42 14.36
C ALA A 375 -19.88 -28.01 12.89
N ALA A 376 -19.56 -26.78 12.48
CA ALA A 376 -19.60 -26.40 11.06
C ALA A 376 -18.65 -27.27 10.20
N LEU A 377 -17.54 -27.74 10.78
CA LEU A 377 -16.57 -28.63 10.12
C LEU A 377 -17.11 -30.06 9.92
N GLU A 378 -18.11 -30.48 10.68
CA GLU A 378 -18.71 -31.82 10.57
C GLU A 378 -19.26 -32.07 9.15
N THR A 379 -19.60 -31.01 8.41
CA THR A 379 -19.97 -31.11 6.98
C THR A 379 -18.84 -31.76 6.16
N VAL A 380 -17.61 -31.32 6.37
CA VAL A 380 -16.42 -31.81 5.67
C VAL A 380 -16.07 -33.22 6.13
N VAL A 381 -16.18 -33.47 7.44
CA VAL A 381 -15.91 -34.80 8.02
C VAL A 381 -16.95 -35.83 7.58
N LEU A 382 -18.23 -35.47 7.56
CA LEU A 382 -19.32 -36.33 7.07
C LEU A 382 -19.08 -36.72 5.61
N ALA A 383 -18.77 -35.74 4.75
CA ALA A 383 -18.45 -36.00 3.36
C ALA A 383 -17.27 -36.97 3.21
N ALA A 384 -16.21 -36.75 3.99
CA ALA A 384 -15.00 -37.56 3.97
C ALA A 384 -15.21 -38.99 4.52
N ALA A 385 -16.14 -39.17 5.46
CA ALA A 385 -16.51 -40.47 6.02
C ALA A 385 -17.42 -41.25 5.09
N LEU A 386 -18.40 -40.58 4.46
CA LEU A 386 -19.27 -41.16 3.43
C LEU A 386 -18.47 -41.62 2.21
N GLU A 387 -17.52 -40.80 1.73
CA GLU A 387 -16.65 -41.15 0.60
C GLU A 387 -15.83 -42.42 0.86
N ARG A 388 -15.38 -42.61 2.10
CA ARG A 388 -14.59 -43.77 2.53
C ARG A 388 -15.44 -44.98 2.91
N GLY A 389 -16.77 -44.86 2.88
CA GLY A 389 -17.68 -45.94 3.30
C GLY A 389 -17.62 -46.26 4.80
N LEU A 390 -17.14 -45.33 5.64
CA LEU A 390 -17.08 -45.51 7.09
C LEU A 390 -18.46 -45.36 7.75
N THR A 391 -19.39 -44.68 7.09
CA THR A 391 -20.77 -44.51 7.56
C THR A 391 -21.75 -44.32 6.40
N SER A 392 -23.04 -44.27 6.71
CA SER A 392 -24.10 -43.80 5.81
C SER A 392 -25.05 -42.88 6.58
N LEU A 393 -25.77 -41.98 5.89
CA LEU A 393 -26.73 -41.08 6.55
C LEU A 393 -27.80 -41.81 7.36
N TYR A 394 -28.14 -43.03 6.95
CA TYR A 394 -29.18 -43.85 7.56
C TYR A 394 -28.63 -44.97 8.47
N ALA A 395 -27.32 -44.96 8.74
CA ALA A 395 -26.74 -45.81 9.77
C ALA A 395 -27.07 -45.23 11.16
N THR A 396 -27.24 -46.09 12.15
CA THR A 396 -27.33 -45.67 13.56
C THR A 396 -26.05 -44.94 13.96
N ALA A 397 -26.17 -43.77 14.57
CA ALA A 397 -25.03 -42.97 14.97
C ALA A 397 -24.28 -43.61 16.15
N PRO A 398 -22.98 -43.92 16.03
CA PRO A 398 -22.21 -44.51 17.12
C PRO A 398 -21.95 -43.46 18.20
N ASN A 399 -21.93 -43.88 19.47
CA ASN A 399 -21.60 -42.99 20.60
C ASN A 399 -22.42 -41.67 20.61
N LEU A 400 -23.72 -41.76 20.28
CA LEU A 400 -24.61 -40.61 20.05
C LEU A 400 -24.61 -39.58 21.20
N THR A 401 -24.67 -40.04 22.45
CA THR A 401 -24.65 -39.18 23.65
C THR A 401 -23.24 -38.95 24.19
N GLY A 402 -22.21 -39.35 23.45
CA GLY A 402 -20.82 -39.15 23.81
C GLY A 402 -20.48 -37.66 23.86
N THR A 403 -19.88 -37.23 24.95
CA THR A 403 -19.41 -35.86 25.13
C THR A 403 -17.91 -35.75 24.93
N VAL A 404 -17.43 -34.62 24.44
CA VAL A 404 -16.00 -34.34 24.27
C VAL A 404 -15.58 -33.18 25.16
N ASP A 405 -14.56 -33.38 25.98
CA ASP A 405 -13.95 -32.30 26.77
C ASP A 405 -13.05 -31.45 25.86
N VAL A 406 -13.32 -30.15 25.81
CA VAL A 406 -12.53 -29.14 25.11
C VAL A 406 -12.12 -28.09 26.12
N ASN A 407 -10.89 -28.21 26.62
CA ASN A 407 -10.33 -27.32 27.64
C ASN A 407 -11.27 -27.16 28.84
N GLY A 408 -11.75 -28.27 29.43
CA GLY A 408 -12.63 -28.24 30.60
C GLY A 408 -14.09 -27.86 30.31
N VAL A 409 -14.45 -27.56 29.06
CA VAL A 409 -15.84 -27.41 28.61
C VAL A 409 -16.30 -28.73 28.00
N VAL A 410 -17.33 -29.33 28.59
CA VAL A 410 -17.92 -30.58 28.09
C VAL A 410 -18.90 -30.26 26.96
N VAL A 411 -18.54 -30.64 25.74
CA VAL A 411 -19.36 -30.45 24.54
C VAL A 411 -20.23 -31.69 24.31
N GLY A 412 -21.54 -31.50 24.23
CA GLY A 412 -22.54 -32.52 23.88
C GLY A 412 -23.39 -32.09 22.68
N CYS A 413 -24.39 -32.88 22.32
CA CYS A 413 -25.35 -32.52 21.27
C CYS A 413 -26.05 -31.18 21.59
N ARG A 414 -26.41 -30.43 20.54
CA ARG A 414 -27.14 -29.17 20.65
C ARG A 414 -28.51 -29.33 21.31
N GLU A 415 -29.19 -30.43 21.00
CA GLU A 415 -30.45 -30.84 21.63
C GLU A 415 -30.37 -32.34 21.97
N GLU A 416 -31.20 -32.79 22.91
CA GLU A 416 -31.20 -34.19 23.37
C GLU A 416 -31.67 -35.13 22.23
N PRO A 417 -30.82 -36.06 21.76
CA PRO A 417 -31.15 -36.92 20.64
C PRO A 417 -32.03 -38.10 21.07
N LEU A 418 -32.83 -38.64 20.16
CA LEU A 418 -33.62 -39.85 20.44
C LEU A 418 -32.71 -41.09 20.48
N PRO A 419 -33.02 -42.10 21.32
CA PRO A 419 -32.26 -43.36 21.31
C PRO A 419 -32.27 -44.02 19.93
N GLY A 420 -31.07 -44.34 19.43
CA GLY A 420 -30.93 -44.97 18.10
C GLY A 420 -31.01 -44.01 16.92
N GLU A 421 -30.87 -42.69 17.15
CA GLU A 421 -30.82 -41.66 16.11
C GLU A 421 -29.85 -42.04 14.97
N LEU A 422 -30.21 -41.66 13.75
CA LEU A 422 -29.40 -41.93 12.56
C LEU A 422 -28.27 -40.89 12.43
N MET A 423 -27.25 -41.18 11.63
CA MET A 423 -26.14 -40.26 11.39
C MET A 423 -26.61 -38.89 10.87
N VAL A 424 -27.67 -38.86 10.05
CA VAL A 424 -28.29 -37.59 9.61
C VAL A 424 -28.90 -36.78 10.76
N GLY A 425 -29.53 -37.44 11.73
CA GLY A 425 -30.09 -36.78 12.91
C GLY A 425 -28.99 -36.28 13.84
N ALA A 426 -27.96 -37.11 14.07
CA ALA A 426 -26.78 -36.72 14.84
C ALA A 426 -26.05 -35.50 14.25
N PHE A 427 -25.93 -35.43 12.92
CA PHE A 427 -25.38 -34.27 12.21
C PHE A 427 -26.24 -33.01 12.42
N ARG A 428 -27.57 -33.08 12.24
CA ARG A 428 -28.48 -31.92 12.46
C ARG A 428 -28.47 -31.41 13.90
N LEU A 429 -28.27 -32.32 14.84
CA LEU A 429 -28.17 -32.02 16.26
C LEU A 429 -26.74 -31.64 16.69
N ALA A 430 -25.78 -31.55 15.75
CA ALA A 430 -24.38 -31.22 16.03
C ALA A 430 -23.79 -32.07 17.18
N CYS A 431 -24.04 -33.38 17.14
CA CYS A 431 -23.61 -34.32 18.18
C CYS A 431 -22.12 -34.67 18.04
N PRO A 432 -21.25 -34.30 19.00
CA PRO A 432 -19.80 -34.49 18.83
C PRO A 432 -19.35 -35.95 18.93
N GLY A 433 -20.06 -36.80 19.68
CA GLY A 433 -19.66 -38.20 19.92
C GLY A 433 -19.47 -39.05 18.64
N PRO A 434 -20.46 -39.10 17.73
CA PRO A 434 -20.31 -39.77 16.43
C PRO A 434 -19.16 -39.24 15.58
N PHE A 435 -18.98 -37.91 15.52
CA PHE A 435 -17.94 -37.29 14.70
C PHE A 435 -16.54 -37.47 15.29
N ALA A 436 -16.40 -37.46 16.61
CA ALA A 436 -15.16 -37.83 17.30
C ALA A 436 -14.75 -39.26 16.95
N ALA A 437 -15.68 -40.23 16.98
CA ALA A 437 -15.43 -41.61 16.61
C ALA A 437 -15.04 -41.75 15.13
N LEU A 438 -15.66 -40.99 14.22
CA LEU A 438 -15.26 -40.94 12.81
C LEU A 438 -13.84 -40.36 12.65
N GLY A 439 -13.50 -39.33 13.41
CA GLY A 439 -12.16 -38.75 13.45
C GLY A 439 -11.09 -39.78 13.84
N GLU A 440 -11.34 -40.54 14.91
CA GLU A 440 -10.44 -41.62 15.35
C GLU A 440 -10.27 -42.71 14.29
N GLN A 441 -11.37 -43.13 13.64
CA GLN A 441 -11.33 -44.14 12.59
C GLN A 441 -10.57 -43.67 11.34
N MET A 442 -10.73 -42.40 10.97
CA MET A 442 -10.04 -41.81 9.82
C MET A 442 -8.54 -41.59 10.10
N GLY A 443 -8.20 -41.13 11.30
CA GLY A 443 -6.85 -40.73 11.68
C GLY A 443 -6.42 -39.39 11.09
N GLN A 444 -5.27 -38.90 11.55
CA GLN A 444 -4.76 -37.55 11.30
C GLN A 444 -4.53 -37.28 9.81
N GLU A 445 -3.88 -38.19 9.11
CA GLU A 445 -3.51 -37.99 7.70
C GLU A 445 -4.75 -37.88 6.80
N ALA A 446 -5.73 -38.75 7.00
CA ALA A 446 -6.97 -38.76 6.24
C ALA A 446 -7.81 -37.49 6.44
N LEU A 447 -7.84 -36.96 7.68
CA LEU A 447 -8.49 -35.69 8.01
C LEU A 447 -7.77 -34.50 7.37
N ARG A 448 -6.44 -34.45 7.48
CA ARG A 448 -5.62 -33.41 6.85
C ARG A 448 -5.85 -33.35 5.34
N ASP A 449 -5.81 -34.51 4.69
CA ASP A 449 -6.00 -34.60 3.25
C ASP A 449 -7.41 -34.17 2.83
N ALA A 450 -8.43 -34.45 3.66
CA ALA A 450 -9.76 -33.91 3.46
C ALA A 450 -9.74 -32.38 3.54
N PHE A 451 -9.23 -31.78 4.61
CA PHE A 451 -9.24 -30.32 4.78
C PHE A 451 -8.47 -29.58 3.66
N LEU A 452 -7.34 -30.13 3.21
CA LEU A 452 -6.58 -29.60 2.07
C LEU A 452 -7.36 -29.72 0.74
N ARG A 453 -8.09 -30.82 0.54
CA ARG A 453 -8.95 -31.00 -0.64
C ARG A 453 -10.08 -29.97 -0.70
N TRP A 454 -10.63 -29.60 0.45
CA TRP A 454 -11.66 -28.55 0.56
C TRP A 454 -11.08 -27.13 0.51
N GLY A 455 -9.75 -26.97 0.47
CA GLY A 455 -9.08 -25.68 0.39
C GLY A 455 -9.12 -24.87 1.69
N LEU A 456 -9.20 -25.54 2.84
CA LEU A 456 -9.24 -24.90 4.17
C LEU A 456 -7.88 -24.36 4.64
N THR A 457 -6.88 -24.32 3.76
CA THR A 457 -5.59 -23.65 3.96
C THR A 457 -5.32 -22.55 2.95
N GLU A 458 -6.22 -22.41 1.96
CA GLU A 458 -6.11 -21.36 0.95
C GLU A 458 -6.69 -20.08 1.57
N GLY A 459 -5.81 -19.13 1.89
CA GLY A 459 -6.22 -17.76 2.16
C GLY A 459 -6.49 -17.01 0.86
N LEU A 460 -7.27 -15.92 0.91
CA LEU A 460 -7.05 -14.84 -0.05
C LEU A 460 -5.65 -14.28 0.25
N ALA A 461 -4.89 -13.93 -0.78
CA ALA A 461 -3.48 -13.51 -0.71
C ALA A 461 -3.14 -12.61 0.51
N PRO A 462 -1.91 -12.63 1.04
CA PRO A 462 -1.56 -11.89 2.26
C PRO A 462 -1.75 -10.39 2.05
N GLU A 463 -2.84 -9.87 2.61
CA GLU A 463 -3.10 -8.44 2.72
C GLU A 463 -2.32 -7.90 3.91
N VAL A 464 -1.63 -6.77 3.73
CA VAL A 464 -0.78 -6.17 4.77
C VAL A 464 -1.68 -5.74 5.94
N VAL A 465 -1.57 -6.43 7.06
CA VAL A 465 -2.23 -6.03 8.30
C VAL A 465 -1.63 -4.68 8.74
N PRO A 466 -2.46 -3.62 8.89
CA PRO A 466 -1.98 -2.32 9.34
C PRO A 466 -1.31 -2.44 10.71
N GLY A 467 -0.03 -2.04 10.81
CA GLY A 467 0.76 -2.14 12.04
C GLY A 467 1.93 -3.13 11.97
N THR A 468 2.01 -3.98 10.94
CA THR A 468 3.22 -4.75 10.62
C THR A 468 4.06 -4.03 9.57
N VAL A 469 4.56 -2.84 9.92
CA VAL A 469 5.60 -2.18 9.13
C VAL A 469 6.86 -3.02 9.25
N ARG A 470 7.16 -3.85 8.23
CA ARG A 470 8.54 -4.26 7.98
C ARG A 470 9.28 -3.04 7.45
N SER A 471 9.76 -2.21 8.36
CA SER A 471 10.67 -1.11 8.07
C SER A 471 12.07 -1.68 7.83
N GLU A 472 12.26 -2.35 6.70
CA GLU A 472 13.59 -2.48 6.12
C GLU A 472 13.49 -2.28 4.60
N PRO A 473 14.15 -1.24 4.04
CA PRO A 473 14.30 -1.15 2.60
C PRO A 473 15.18 -2.31 2.15
N VAL A 474 14.64 -3.20 1.29
CA VAL A 474 15.40 -4.27 0.67
C VAL A 474 16.50 -3.63 -0.19
N PRO A 475 17.80 -3.83 0.10
CA PRO A 475 18.87 -3.28 -0.70
C PRO A 475 18.85 -3.88 -2.11
N GLU A 476 18.96 -3.02 -3.12
CA GLU A 476 18.99 -3.35 -4.56
C GLU A 476 20.18 -4.26 -4.96
N SER A 477 21.10 -4.55 -4.02
CA SER A 477 22.29 -5.37 -4.21
C SER A 477 22.11 -6.85 -3.89
N LEU A 478 20.94 -7.29 -3.41
CA LEU A 478 20.66 -8.71 -3.32
C LEU A 478 20.34 -9.23 -4.73
N PRO A 479 21.02 -10.27 -5.24
CA PRO A 479 20.54 -10.96 -6.43
C PRO A 479 19.07 -11.31 -6.18
N ARG A 480 18.21 -11.23 -7.20
CA ARG A 480 16.82 -11.71 -7.17
C ARG A 480 16.83 -13.19 -6.75
N ALA A 481 16.98 -13.44 -5.46
CA ALA A 481 16.69 -14.70 -4.85
C ALA A 481 15.22 -14.83 -5.11
N THR A 482 14.87 -15.78 -5.97
CA THR A 482 13.59 -16.45 -5.96
C THR A 482 13.04 -16.37 -4.55
N LEU A 483 12.02 -15.52 -4.36
CA LEU A 483 11.14 -15.58 -3.20
C LEU A 483 10.50 -16.97 -3.29
N THR A 484 11.24 -17.99 -2.87
CA THR A 484 10.69 -19.29 -2.58
C THR A 484 9.69 -19.02 -1.47
N PRO A 485 8.37 -19.18 -1.70
CA PRO A 485 7.41 -18.99 -0.64
C PRO A 485 7.85 -19.87 0.53
N SER A 486 7.93 -19.28 1.73
CA SER A 486 8.16 -20.05 2.95
C SER A 486 7.25 -21.28 2.93
N PRO A 487 7.75 -22.49 3.26
CA PRO A 487 6.91 -23.66 3.29
C PRO A 487 5.72 -23.36 4.23
N VAL A 488 4.51 -23.54 3.71
CA VAL A 488 3.28 -23.37 4.50
C VAL A 488 3.39 -24.33 5.68
N VAL A 489 3.57 -23.79 6.89
CA VAL A 489 3.68 -24.59 8.11
C VAL A 489 2.28 -24.98 8.53
N PHE A 490 1.91 -26.23 8.27
CA PHE A 490 0.62 -26.78 8.70
C PHE A 490 0.66 -27.16 10.19
N PRO A 491 -0.45 -26.98 10.93
CA PRO A 491 -0.53 -27.51 12.28
C PRO A 491 -0.42 -29.04 12.24
N SER A 492 0.39 -29.62 13.12
CA SER A 492 0.32 -31.06 13.36
C SER A 492 -1.00 -31.36 14.06
N LEU A 493 -1.85 -32.15 13.41
CA LEU A 493 -3.07 -32.69 14.01
C LEU A 493 -2.61 -33.70 15.05
N GLN A 494 -2.93 -33.48 16.33
CA GLN A 494 -2.48 -34.36 17.42
C GLN A 494 -3.60 -35.26 17.94
N ASP A 495 -4.84 -34.79 17.85
CA ASP A 495 -6.03 -35.45 18.36
C ASP A 495 -7.11 -35.50 17.26
N PRO A 496 -7.22 -36.61 16.51
CA PRO A 496 -8.20 -36.78 15.44
C PRO A 496 -9.65 -36.61 15.89
N ALA A 497 -9.98 -36.97 17.13
CA ALA A 497 -11.32 -36.89 17.67
C ALA A 497 -11.73 -35.43 17.84
N ARG A 498 -10.87 -34.62 18.49
CA ARG A 498 -11.08 -33.17 18.63
C ARG A 498 -11.03 -32.43 17.30
N GLU A 499 -10.18 -32.87 16.39
CA GLU A 499 -10.07 -32.27 15.07
C GLU A 499 -11.34 -32.49 14.25
N ALA A 500 -11.93 -33.68 14.31
CA ALA A 500 -13.13 -34.01 13.56
C ALA A 500 -14.38 -33.22 14.02
N ILE A 501 -14.44 -32.81 15.29
CA ILE A 501 -15.50 -31.93 15.80
C ILE A 501 -15.18 -30.43 15.65
N GLY A 502 -14.09 -30.08 14.97
CA GLY A 502 -13.68 -28.70 14.72
C GLY A 502 -13.21 -27.93 15.95
N GLN A 503 -12.69 -28.64 16.96
CA GLN A 503 -12.15 -28.08 18.22
C GLN A 503 -10.66 -28.43 18.40
N GLY A 504 -10.02 -28.86 17.32
CA GLY A 504 -8.62 -29.24 17.27
C GLY A 504 -7.73 -28.03 17.04
N ARG A 505 -6.66 -28.19 16.24
CA ARG A 505 -5.73 -27.10 15.92
C ARG A 505 -6.07 -26.41 14.61
N TRP A 506 -6.95 -26.98 13.80
CA TRP A 506 -7.34 -26.39 12.53
C TRP A 506 -8.29 -25.22 12.73
N THR A 507 -7.98 -24.11 12.09
CA THR A 507 -8.80 -22.90 12.12
C THR A 507 -9.16 -22.49 10.71
N VAL A 508 -10.29 -21.81 10.57
CA VAL A 508 -10.85 -21.41 9.27
C VAL A 508 -11.35 -19.97 9.30
N SER A 509 -11.45 -19.35 8.14
CA SER A 509 -12.15 -18.08 7.96
C SER A 509 -13.61 -18.28 7.53
N PRO A 510 -14.50 -17.31 7.79
CA PRO A 510 -15.87 -17.33 7.28
C PRO A 510 -15.97 -17.48 5.76
N LEU A 511 -15.05 -16.88 4.98
CA LEU A 511 -15.01 -17.09 3.54
C LEU A 511 -14.72 -18.54 3.16
N GLN A 512 -13.78 -19.21 3.85
CA GLN A 512 -13.49 -20.62 3.59
C GLN A 512 -14.72 -21.50 3.87
N MET A 513 -15.46 -21.19 4.93
CA MET A 513 -16.69 -21.91 5.25
C MET A 513 -17.85 -21.60 4.29
N ALA A 514 -17.92 -20.37 3.75
CA ALA A 514 -18.85 -20.06 2.67
C ALA A 514 -18.52 -20.87 1.40
N LEU A 515 -17.22 -21.09 1.11
CA LEU A 515 -16.78 -21.95 0.00
C LEU A 515 -17.10 -23.43 0.22
N VAL A 516 -17.12 -23.91 1.48
CA VAL A 516 -17.62 -25.27 1.81
C VAL A 516 -19.09 -25.38 1.41
N ALA A 517 -19.93 -24.43 1.83
CA ALA A 517 -21.35 -24.38 1.45
C ALA A 517 -21.52 -24.26 -0.08
N ALA A 518 -20.70 -23.43 -0.74
CA ALA A 518 -20.66 -23.26 -2.19
C ALA A 518 -20.39 -24.57 -2.92
N THR A 519 -19.41 -25.34 -2.41
CA THR A 519 -18.98 -26.59 -3.01
C THR A 519 -20.11 -27.62 -3.02
N LEU A 520 -20.92 -27.66 -1.95
CA LEU A 520 -22.11 -28.52 -1.91
C LEU A 520 -23.22 -28.03 -2.83
N ALA A 521 -23.43 -26.71 -2.90
CA ALA A 521 -24.41 -26.08 -3.78
C ALA A 521 -24.06 -26.21 -5.29
N ASN A 522 -22.79 -26.43 -5.61
CA ASN A 522 -22.26 -26.50 -6.98
C ASN A 522 -21.76 -27.91 -7.34
N ASP A 523 -22.56 -28.94 -7.02
CA ASP A 523 -22.33 -30.34 -7.42
C ASP A 523 -20.93 -30.88 -7.09
N GLY A 524 -20.41 -30.48 -5.93
CA GLY A 524 -19.10 -30.89 -5.43
C GLY A 524 -17.91 -30.13 -6.02
N VAL A 525 -18.14 -29.07 -6.80
CA VAL A 525 -17.10 -28.21 -7.37
C VAL A 525 -16.91 -26.98 -6.51
N ARG A 526 -15.71 -26.81 -5.96
CA ARG A 526 -15.34 -25.60 -5.22
C ARG A 526 -15.10 -24.46 -6.22
N PRO A 527 -15.88 -23.37 -6.17
CA PRO A 527 -15.63 -22.21 -7.02
C PRO A 527 -14.39 -21.45 -6.52
N VAL A 528 -13.87 -20.58 -7.38
CA VAL A 528 -12.79 -19.66 -7.03
C VAL A 528 -13.43 -18.36 -6.54
N PRO A 529 -13.18 -17.89 -5.31
CA PRO A 529 -13.78 -16.66 -4.82
C PRO A 529 -13.33 -15.47 -5.68
N ARG A 530 -14.28 -14.69 -6.20
CA ARG A 530 -14.04 -13.50 -7.01
C ARG A 530 -14.59 -12.29 -6.29
N ARG A 531 -13.74 -11.28 -6.06
CA ARG A 531 -14.13 -9.96 -5.53
C ARG A 531 -14.20 -8.89 -6.61
N VAL A 532 -13.47 -9.09 -7.71
CA VAL A 532 -13.40 -8.18 -8.86
C VAL A 532 -14.16 -8.79 -10.02
N LEU A 533 -15.10 -8.04 -10.58
CA LEU A 533 -15.87 -8.43 -11.75
C LEU A 533 -15.13 -8.03 -13.03
N GLU A 534 -14.74 -6.76 -13.12
CA GLU A 534 -14.07 -6.19 -14.28
C GLU A 534 -13.24 -4.96 -13.93
N VAL A 535 -12.23 -4.69 -14.76
CA VAL A 535 -11.31 -3.55 -14.65
C VAL A 535 -11.36 -2.77 -15.95
N GLU A 536 -11.39 -1.45 -15.85
CA GLU A 536 -11.28 -0.56 -17.00
C GLU A 536 -9.84 -0.54 -17.55
N ASP A 537 -9.67 -0.73 -18.86
CA ASP A 537 -8.35 -0.70 -19.48
C ASP A 537 -7.88 0.71 -19.87
N ALA A 538 -6.71 0.78 -20.50
CA ALA A 538 -6.11 2.04 -20.93
C ALA A 538 -7.02 2.90 -21.84
N SER A 539 -7.88 2.25 -22.61
CA SER A 539 -8.79 2.83 -23.61
C SER A 539 -10.19 3.15 -23.07
N GLY A 540 -10.46 2.85 -21.80
CA GLY A 540 -11.78 3.01 -21.20
C GLY A 540 -12.71 1.82 -21.44
N VAL A 541 -12.18 0.68 -21.90
CA VAL A 541 -12.96 -0.53 -22.15
C VAL A 541 -12.90 -1.43 -20.92
N TRP A 542 -14.07 -1.85 -20.44
CA TRP A 542 -14.19 -2.78 -19.33
C TRP A 542 -13.81 -4.20 -19.74
N ARG A 543 -12.93 -4.84 -18.97
CA ARG A 543 -12.51 -6.23 -19.18
C ARG A 543 -12.77 -7.05 -17.94
N ALA A 544 -13.37 -8.22 -18.13
CA ALA A 544 -13.60 -9.15 -17.03
C ALA A 544 -12.29 -9.53 -16.35
N ALA A 545 -12.27 -9.50 -15.01
CA ALA A 545 -11.12 -9.96 -14.25
C ALA A 545 -11.06 -11.49 -14.31
N GLU A 546 -9.97 -12.02 -14.86
CA GLU A 546 -9.76 -13.46 -14.94
C GLU A 546 -9.38 -14.04 -13.56
N PRO A 547 -10.02 -15.13 -13.12
CA PRO A 547 -9.62 -15.79 -11.88
C PRO A 547 -8.22 -16.40 -12.04
N GLN A 548 -7.37 -16.18 -11.04
CA GLN A 548 -5.99 -16.70 -11.05
C GLN A 548 -5.91 -18.24 -10.99
N HIS A 549 -6.99 -18.88 -10.51
CA HIS A 549 -7.09 -20.32 -10.35
C HIS A 549 -8.35 -20.83 -11.07
N ALA A 550 -8.35 -22.12 -11.40
CA ALA A 550 -9.53 -22.80 -11.94
C ALA A 550 -10.37 -23.40 -10.81
N PRO A 551 -11.71 -23.47 -10.97
CA PRO A 551 -12.57 -24.24 -10.07
C PRO A 551 -12.08 -25.68 -9.93
N ARG A 552 -12.18 -26.25 -8.72
CA ARG A 552 -11.66 -27.58 -8.40
C ARG A 552 -12.77 -28.51 -7.94
N ARG A 553 -12.86 -29.70 -8.54
CA ARG A 553 -13.76 -30.75 -8.04
C ARG A 553 -13.24 -31.31 -6.71
N VAL A 554 -14.08 -31.24 -5.69
CA VAL A 554 -13.80 -31.74 -4.33
C VAL A 554 -14.57 -33.04 -4.08
N LEU A 555 -15.82 -33.10 -4.51
CA LEU A 555 -16.70 -34.26 -4.38
C LEU A 555 -17.29 -34.68 -5.75
N SER A 556 -17.79 -35.92 -5.82
CA SER A 556 -18.73 -36.29 -6.87
C SER A 556 -20.07 -35.57 -6.66
N PRO A 557 -20.85 -35.32 -7.72
CA PRO A 557 -22.18 -34.71 -7.60
C PRO A 557 -23.10 -35.47 -6.65
N ASP A 558 -23.15 -36.81 -6.77
CA ASP A 558 -23.98 -37.66 -5.91
C ASP A 558 -23.64 -37.53 -4.43
N LEU A 559 -22.33 -37.47 -4.11
CA LEU A 559 -21.88 -37.32 -2.73
C LEU A 559 -22.18 -35.90 -2.21
N ALA A 560 -22.03 -34.87 -3.04
CA ALA A 560 -22.40 -33.49 -2.68
C ALA A 560 -23.90 -33.39 -2.37
N HIS A 561 -24.77 -33.94 -3.21
CA HIS A 561 -26.22 -33.97 -2.95
C HIS A 561 -26.56 -34.81 -1.71
N THR A 562 -25.88 -35.93 -1.49
CA THR A 562 -26.08 -36.77 -0.30
C THR A 562 -25.77 -35.96 0.96
N VAL A 563 -24.59 -35.35 1.05
CA VAL A 563 -24.20 -34.51 2.21
C VAL A 563 -25.17 -33.34 2.40
N LEU A 564 -25.56 -32.67 1.31
CA LEU A 564 -26.50 -31.56 1.35
C LEU A 564 -27.90 -31.97 1.85
N SER A 565 -28.35 -33.20 1.54
CA SER A 565 -29.63 -33.71 2.05
C SER A 565 -29.66 -33.89 3.58
N ALA A 566 -28.48 -33.94 4.22
CA ALA A 566 -28.38 -33.98 5.66
C ALA A 566 -28.64 -32.62 6.32
N TRP A 567 -28.48 -31.52 5.60
CA TRP A 567 -28.72 -30.16 6.12
C TRP A 567 -30.19 -29.97 6.51
N GLU A 568 -30.41 -29.13 7.52
CA GLU A 568 -31.74 -28.87 8.06
C GLU A 568 -32.50 -27.88 7.16
N PRO A 569 -33.76 -28.16 6.78
CA PRO A 569 -34.59 -27.18 6.11
C PRO A 569 -34.98 -26.07 7.08
N VAL A 570 -34.36 -24.90 6.95
CA VAL A 570 -34.65 -23.71 7.77
C VAL A 570 -35.95 -23.05 7.32
N THR A 571 -36.18 -22.98 6.01
CA THR A 571 -37.44 -22.54 5.40
C THR A 571 -37.74 -23.40 4.17
N ALA A 572 -38.87 -23.16 3.50
CA ALA A 572 -39.17 -23.81 2.21
C ALA A 572 -38.11 -23.54 1.11
N LYS A 573 -37.26 -22.53 1.27
CA LYS A 573 -36.24 -22.13 0.29
C LYS A 573 -34.82 -22.16 0.82
N VAL A 574 -34.59 -22.39 2.11
CA VAL A 574 -33.26 -22.32 2.72
C VAL A 574 -33.01 -23.61 3.47
N ALA A 575 -31.86 -24.21 3.21
CA ALA A 575 -31.31 -25.30 4.00
C ALA A 575 -29.98 -24.87 4.59
N GLY A 576 -29.66 -25.35 5.79
CA GLY A 576 -28.45 -24.94 6.48
C GLY A 576 -28.01 -25.90 7.57
N HIS A 577 -26.83 -25.63 8.10
CA HIS A 577 -26.27 -26.32 9.25
C HIS A 577 -25.81 -25.28 10.28
N LEU A 578 -26.39 -25.39 11.48
CA LEU A 578 -26.04 -24.56 12.63
C LEU A 578 -25.01 -25.28 13.50
N GLY A 579 -23.89 -24.61 13.78
CA GLY A 579 -22.81 -25.13 14.61
C GLY A 579 -22.41 -24.19 15.73
N SER A 580 -21.73 -24.75 16.73
CA SER A 580 -21.08 -23.99 17.80
C SER A 580 -19.62 -24.40 17.93
N ALA A 581 -18.77 -23.46 18.34
CA ALA A 581 -17.37 -23.71 18.67
C ALA A 581 -17.05 -23.14 20.05
N VAL A 582 -16.18 -23.80 20.81
CA VAL A 582 -15.82 -23.36 22.17
C VAL A 582 -14.75 -22.29 22.01
N ALA A 583 -14.99 -21.11 22.58
CA ALA A 583 -14.04 -19.99 22.50
C ALA A 583 -13.05 -19.99 23.68
N GLY A 584 -13.46 -20.51 24.84
CA GLY A 584 -12.64 -20.64 26.05
C GLY A 584 -13.46 -21.13 27.24
N GLU A 585 -12.80 -21.47 28.35
CA GLU A 585 -13.43 -22.06 29.56
C GLU A 585 -14.60 -21.25 30.15
N ARG A 586 -14.57 -19.92 30.00
CA ARG A 586 -15.55 -18.99 30.57
C ARG A 586 -16.12 -18.02 29.55
N GLU A 587 -15.93 -18.33 28.27
CA GLU A 587 -16.37 -17.49 27.18
C GLU A 587 -17.59 -18.10 26.52
N MET A 588 -18.47 -17.24 26.03
CA MET A 588 -19.58 -17.71 25.21
C MET A 588 -19.02 -18.34 23.93
N PRO A 589 -19.67 -19.39 23.39
CA PRO A 589 -19.21 -20.06 22.19
C PRO A 589 -19.29 -19.14 20.97
N HIS A 590 -18.56 -19.47 19.92
CA HIS A 590 -18.81 -18.90 18.59
C HIS A 590 -20.00 -19.61 17.95
N ALA A 591 -20.89 -18.86 17.33
CA ALA A 591 -22.00 -19.39 16.54
C ALA A 591 -21.63 -19.39 15.06
N TRP A 592 -21.81 -20.54 14.42
CA TRP A 592 -21.62 -20.72 12.99
C TRP A 592 -22.93 -21.10 12.32
N PHE A 593 -23.20 -20.52 11.16
CA PHE A 593 -24.27 -20.99 10.29
C PHE A 593 -23.75 -21.08 8.85
N LEU A 594 -23.92 -22.24 8.23
CA LEU A 594 -23.72 -22.43 6.80
C LEU A 594 -25.08 -22.61 6.15
N GLY A 595 -25.35 -21.88 5.08
CA GLY A 595 -26.65 -21.89 4.43
C GLY A 595 -26.55 -21.91 2.92
N ILE A 596 -27.59 -22.43 2.27
CA ILE A 596 -27.76 -22.41 0.83
C ILE A 596 -29.18 -22.02 0.43
N ALA A 597 -29.31 -21.34 -0.71
CA ALA A 597 -30.59 -20.95 -1.26
C ALA A 597 -30.58 -20.86 -2.80
N PRO A 598 -31.70 -21.18 -3.47
CA PRO A 598 -32.83 -21.97 -2.98
C PRO A 598 -32.46 -23.43 -2.67
N ALA A 599 -33.02 -24.04 -1.61
CA ALA A 599 -32.66 -25.40 -1.17
C ALA A 599 -32.82 -26.49 -2.26
N GLY A 600 -33.83 -26.38 -3.13
CA GLY A 600 -34.08 -27.35 -4.21
C GLY A 600 -33.23 -27.15 -5.47
N ALA A 601 -32.65 -25.97 -5.66
CA ALA A 601 -31.79 -25.64 -6.80
C ALA A 601 -30.78 -24.58 -6.33
N PRO A 602 -29.76 -24.97 -5.56
CA PRO A 602 -28.88 -24.04 -4.87
C PRO A 602 -28.13 -23.14 -5.83
N ARG A 603 -28.17 -21.83 -5.57
CA ARG A 603 -27.40 -20.83 -6.32
C ARG A 603 -26.51 -19.99 -5.42
N TYR A 604 -26.98 -19.68 -4.23
CA TYR A 604 -26.27 -18.86 -3.26
C TYR A 604 -25.84 -19.71 -2.08
N ALA A 605 -24.67 -19.40 -1.56
CA ALA A 605 -24.15 -19.98 -0.33
C ALA A 605 -23.75 -18.86 0.63
N VAL A 606 -24.05 -19.06 1.91
CA VAL A 606 -23.76 -18.12 2.98
C VAL A 606 -23.01 -18.79 4.11
N ALA A 607 -22.06 -18.07 4.71
CA ALA A 607 -21.52 -18.41 6.02
C ALA A 607 -21.64 -17.20 6.95
N VAL A 608 -22.13 -17.46 8.15
CA VAL A 608 -22.24 -16.48 9.23
C VAL A 608 -21.43 -16.98 10.42
N LEU A 609 -20.61 -16.10 10.96
CA LEU A 609 -19.89 -16.29 12.21
C LEU A 609 -20.24 -15.17 13.18
N LEU A 610 -20.62 -15.52 14.40
CA LEU A 610 -20.76 -14.58 15.52
C LEU A 610 -19.82 -14.99 16.64
N GLU A 611 -18.95 -14.08 17.05
CA GLU A 611 -18.06 -14.26 18.19
C GLU A 611 -18.85 -14.16 19.50
N HIS A 612 -18.52 -15.02 20.47
CA HIS A 612 -19.11 -15.04 21.81
C HIS A 612 -20.65 -14.90 21.84
N ALA A 613 -21.34 -15.66 20.99
CA ALA A 613 -22.77 -15.55 20.78
C ALA A 613 -23.56 -16.39 21.80
N PRO A 614 -24.42 -15.75 22.63
CA PRO A 614 -25.24 -16.49 23.61
C PRO A 614 -26.41 -17.24 22.95
N ASP A 615 -26.91 -16.75 21.81
CA ASP A 615 -27.94 -17.40 21.00
C ASP A 615 -27.37 -17.83 19.65
N LEU A 616 -27.20 -19.15 19.47
CA LEU A 616 -26.71 -19.71 18.23
C LEU A 616 -27.66 -19.43 17.05
N LYS A 617 -28.98 -19.38 17.29
CA LYS A 617 -29.98 -19.15 16.23
C LYS A 617 -29.86 -17.77 15.62
N ALA A 618 -29.20 -16.81 16.29
CA ALA A 618 -28.92 -15.51 15.72
C ALA A 618 -28.10 -15.61 14.42
N ALA A 619 -27.13 -16.54 14.33
CA ALA A 619 -26.35 -16.74 13.11
C ALA A 619 -27.23 -17.27 11.96
N GLN A 620 -28.14 -18.21 12.27
CA GLN A 620 -29.11 -18.77 11.32
C GLN A 620 -30.17 -17.76 10.88
N GLN A 621 -30.57 -16.81 11.72
CA GLN A 621 -31.54 -15.77 11.33
C GLN A 621 -30.92 -14.71 10.40
N MET A 622 -29.60 -14.49 10.49
CA MET A 622 -28.88 -13.57 9.61
C MET A 622 -28.59 -14.15 8.23
N GLY A 623 -28.23 -15.44 8.19
CA GLY A 623 -27.97 -16.17 6.95
C GLY A 623 -29.25 -16.58 6.26
#